data_AF-A0A9R0JIY1-F1
#
_entry.id   AF-A0A9R0JIY1-F1
#
_cell.length_a   1.000
_cell.length_b   1.000
_cell.length_c   1.000
_cell.angle_alpha   90.00
_cell.angle_beta   90.00
_cell.angle_gamma   90.00
#
_symmetry.space_group_name_H-M   'P 1'
#
loop_
_entity.id
_entity.type
_entity.pdbx_description
1 polymer ?
#
loop_
_entity_poly.entity_id
_entity_poly.type
_entity_poly.pdbx_seq_one_letter_code
_entity_poly.pdbx_strand_id
1 'polypeptide(L)'
;MGIGGLRGVLGRRESGRICISFRVKMKMASLLNTSASVISVNVNSIPLLNRTNFKDWKEYVSIVLGCMDLDLALRTDIDAALTDESTADHKRDFEKWGHFNRMCLMIMKRGVPESFSGSVSDEVTAKEFFEQIDKRFVKND
;
A
#
# COMPACT_ATOMS: atom_id res chain seq x y z
N MET A 1 56.94 14.07 -1.94
CA MET A 1 56.01 13.27 -1.12
C MET A 1 54.61 13.61 -1.62
N GLY A 2 54.02 12.73 -2.43
CA GLY A 2 52.79 13.03 -3.17
C GLY A 2 51.52 12.52 -2.50
N ILE A 3 50.42 12.72 -3.24
CA ILE A 3 49.09 12.08 -3.11
C ILE A 3 48.34 12.52 -1.84
N GLY A 4 47.15 13.11 -1.82
CA GLY A 4 45.99 13.13 -2.71
C GLY A 4 44.77 13.10 -1.78
N GLY A 5 43.70 13.85 -2.07
CA GLY A 5 42.57 13.93 -1.13
C GLY A 5 41.39 14.77 -1.60
N LEU A 6 40.85 14.45 -2.78
CA LEU A 6 39.47 14.77 -3.15
C LEU A 6 38.51 14.02 -2.21
N ARG A 7 37.67 14.74 -1.46
CA ARG A 7 36.35 14.28 -0.96
C ARG A 7 35.67 15.45 -0.21
N GLY A 8 34.42 15.79 -0.42
CA GLY A 8 33.38 15.22 -1.27
C GLY A 8 32.28 16.28 -1.40
N VAL A 9 31.76 16.36 -2.62
CA VAL A 9 30.64 17.22 -3.03
C VAL A 9 29.47 17.05 -2.05
N LEU A 10 28.93 18.18 -1.58
CA LEU A 10 27.61 18.27 -0.95
C LEU A 10 26.61 17.46 -1.79
N GLY A 11 26.18 16.32 -1.27
CA GLY A 11 25.08 15.52 -1.81
C GLY A 11 23.79 16.31 -1.76
N ARG A 12 23.58 17.15 -2.78
CA ARG A 12 22.32 17.85 -3.04
C ARG A 12 21.66 17.16 -4.23
N ARG A 13 20.41 16.74 -4.03
CA ARG A 13 19.41 16.22 -5.00
C ARG A 13 19.26 14.70 -5.10
N GLU A 14 18.54 14.12 -4.14
CA GLU A 14 17.70 12.94 -4.42
C GLU A 14 16.20 13.17 -4.10
N SER A 15 15.88 14.08 -3.18
CA SER A 15 14.48 14.38 -2.79
C SER A 15 13.57 14.84 -3.95
N GLY A 16 14.10 15.57 -4.93
CA GLY A 16 13.30 16.07 -6.06
C GLY A 16 12.87 14.97 -7.06
N ARG A 17 13.67 13.93 -7.27
CA ARG A 17 13.32 12.85 -8.21
C ARG A 17 12.31 11.88 -7.61
N ILE A 18 12.42 11.65 -6.30
CA ILE A 18 11.50 10.80 -5.54
C ILE A 18 10.12 11.48 -5.51
N CYS A 19 10.04 12.76 -5.15
CA CYS A 19 8.79 13.53 -5.10
C CYS A 19 8.09 13.63 -6.48
N ILE A 20 8.84 13.73 -7.57
CA ILE A 20 8.28 13.67 -8.94
C ILE A 20 7.78 12.26 -9.28
N SER A 21 8.49 11.20 -8.88
CA SER A 21 8.05 9.81 -9.08
C SER A 21 6.74 9.50 -8.35
N PHE A 22 6.60 9.97 -7.11
CA PHE A 22 5.35 9.92 -6.34
C PHE A 22 4.22 10.70 -7.02
N ARG A 23 4.49 11.96 -7.39
CA ARG A 23 3.54 12.83 -8.09
C ARG A 23 3.09 12.23 -9.42
N VAL A 24 3.98 11.60 -10.20
CA VAL A 24 3.64 10.99 -11.48
C VAL A 24 2.88 9.68 -11.29
N LYS A 25 3.21 8.84 -10.29
CA LYS A 25 2.44 7.62 -9.98
C LYS A 25 1.02 7.95 -9.50
N MET A 26 0.88 8.95 -8.64
CA MET A 26 -0.40 9.30 -8.02
C MET A 26 -1.33 10.12 -8.93
N LYS A 27 -0.74 10.94 -9.82
CA LYS A 27 -1.49 11.73 -10.81
C LYS A 27 -2.10 10.88 -11.93
N MET A 28 -1.75 9.58 -12.01
CA MET A 28 -2.27 8.63 -13.00
C MET A 28 -3.38 7.69 -12.46
N ALA A 29 -3.74 7.72 -11.17
CA ALA A 29 -4.76 6.84 -10.63
C ALA A 29 -5.82 7.59 -9.82
N SER A 30 -6.97 7.88 -10.45
CA SER A 30 -8.29 7.34 -10.08
C SER A 30 -9.39 8.23 -10.67
N LEU A 31 -10.06 7.77 -11.72
CA LEU A 31 -11.31 8.34 -12.23
C LEU A 31 -12.54 7.49 -11.82
N LEU A 32 -12.43 6.69 -10.77
CA LEU A 32 -13.46 5.69 -10.48
C LEU A 32 -14.57 6.22 -9.57
N ASN A 33 -15.71 6.48 -10.21
CA ASN A 33 -17.04 6.40 -9.64
C ASN A 33 -17.47 4.91 -9.64
N THR A 34 -16.82 4.06 -8.85
CA THR A 34 -17.23 2.65 -8.74
C THR A 34 -18.55 2.60 -7.98
N SER A 35 -19.61 2.14 -8.64
CA SER A 35 -20.93 2.06 -8.00
C SER A 35 -20.89 1.20 -6.73
N ALA A 36 -21.59 1.63 -5.67
CA ALA A 36 -21.62 0.93 -4.39
C ALA A 36 -22.05 -0.54 -4.49
N SER A 37 -22.84 -0.89 -5.51
CA SER A 37 -23.25 -2.27 -5.81
C SER A 37 -22.09 -3.16 -6.29
N VAL A 38 -21.19 -2.63 -7.12
CA VAL A 38 -19.99 -3.37 -7.57
C VAL A 38 -19.03 -3.58 -6.40
N ILE A 39 -18.90 -2.58 -5.53
CA ILE A 39 -18.09 -2.68 -4.31
C ILE A 39 -18.66 -3.79 -3.39
N SER A 40 -19.97 -3.79 -3.14
CA SER A 40 -20.57 -4.75 -2.22
C SER A 40 -20.43 -6.19 -2.71
N VAL A 41 -20.69 -6.45 -4.00
CA VAL A 41 -20.55 -7.78 -4.60
C VAL A 41 -19.10 -8.28 -4.48
N ASN A 42 -18.13 -7.49 -4.93
CA ASN A 42 -16.72 -7.89 -4.94
C ASN A 42 -16.18 -8.16 -3.53
N VAL A 43 -16.53 -7.32 -2.56
CA VAL A 43 -16.06 -7.48 -1.17
C VAL A 43 -16.78 -8.64 -0.46
N ASN A 44 -18.05 -8.92 -0.80
CA ASN A 44 -18.78 -10.06 -0.25
C ASN A 44 -18.26 -11.42 -0.77
N SER A 45 -17.66 -11.43 -1.96
CA SER A 45 -17.18 -12.65 -2.62
C SER A 45 -15.73 -13.03 -2.26
N ILE A 46 -15.05 -12.25 -1.41
CA ILE A 46 -13.71 -12.60 -0.93
C ILE A 46 -13.81 -13.87 -0.07
N PRO A 47 -13.11 -14.96 -0.43
CA PRO A 47 -13.17 -16.18 0.34
C PRO A 47 -12.59 -15.96 1.73
N LEU A 48 -13.11 -16.67 2.73
CA LEU A 48 -12.50 -16.65 4.06
C LEU A 48 -11.15 -17.40 4.00
N LEU A 49 -10.09 -16.74 4.45
CA LEU A 49 -8.75 -17.30 4.48
C LEU A 49 -8.67 -18.47 5.46
N ASN A 50 -8.06 -19.56 5.01
CA ASN A 50 -7.78 -20.76 5.77
C ASN A 50 -6.37 -21.28 5.45
N ARG A 51 -5.99 -22.41 6.05
CA ARG A 51 -4.63 -22.97 5.92
C ARG A 51 -4.25 -23.41 4.50
N THR A 52 -5.22 -23.71 3.63
CA THR A 52 -4.98 -24.36 2.33
C THR A 52 -5.31 -23.47 1.13
N ASN A 53 -6.08 -22.39 1.31
CA ASN A 53 -6.57 -21.54 0.21
C ASN A 53 -5.79 -20.22 0.06
N PHE A 54 -4.62 -20.08 0.69
CA PHE A 54 -3.89 -18.82 0.71
C PHE A 54 -3.60 -18.27 -0.69
N LYS A 55 -3.18 -19.13 -1.63
CA LYS A 55 -2.90 -18.74 -3.01
C LYS A 55 -4.14 -18.14 -3.69
N ASP A 56 -5.28 -18.81 -3.57
CA ASP A 56 -6.55 -18.38 -4.16
C ASP A 56 -7.07 -17.10 -3.50
N TRP A 57 -6.97 -17.01 -2.17
CA TRP A 57 -7.33 -15.81 -1.41
C TRP A 57 -6.48 -14.61 -1.84
N LYS A 58 -5.16 -14.79 -1.95
CA LYS A 58 -4.21 -13.73 -2.35
C LYS A 58 -4.51 -13.23 -3.76
N GLU A 59 -4.75 -14.15 -4.70
CA GLU A 59 -5.11 -13.82 -6.08
C GLU A 59 -6.45 -13.05 -6.14
N TYR A 60 -7.47 -13.54 -5.43
CA TYR A 60 -8.79 -12.90 -5.41
C TYR A 60 -8.75 -11.49 -4.83
N VAL A 61 -8.07 -11.30 -3.68
CA VAL A 61 -7.84 -9.98 -3.07
C VAL A 61 -7.13 -9.04 -4.06
N SER A 62 -6.11 -9.53 -4.75
CA SER A 62 -5.36 -8.72 -5.73
C SER A 62 -6.27 -8.25 -6.88
N ILE A 63 -7.15 -9.12 -7.39
CA ILE A 63 -8.11 -8.79 -8.43
C ILE A 63 -9.10 -7.73 -7.96
N VAL A 64 -9.72 -7.93 -6.78
CA VAL A 64 -10.70 -6.98 -6.23
C VAL A 64 -10.08 -5.60 -6.03
N LEU A 65 -8.87 -5.53 -5.45
CA LEU A 65 -8.18 -4.26 -5.24
C LEU A 65 -7.77 -3.61 -6.57
N GLY A 66 -7.29 -4.39 -7.54
CA GLY A 66 -6.95 -3.89 -8.88
C GLY A 66 -8.15 -3.35 -9.65
N CYS A 67 -9.31 -4.00 -9.59
CA CYS A 67 -10.55 -3.51 -10.21
C CYS A 67 -11.06 -2.18 -9.62
N MET A 68 -10.57 -1.81 -8.44
CA MET A 68 -10.96 -0.60 -7.72
C MET A 68 -9.84 0.46 -7.69
N ASP A 69 -8.72 0.23 -8.39
CA ASP A 69 -7.49 1.03 -8.33
C ASP A 69 -6.92 1.20 -6.90
N LEU A 70 -7.24 0.27 -6.00
CA LEU A 70 -6.80 0.29 -4.60
C LEU A 70 -5.43 -0.40 -4.41
N ASP A 71 -5.00 -1.22 -5.37
CA ASP A 71 -3.71 -1.93 -5.34
C ASP A 71 -2.51 -0.97 -5.25
N LEU A 72 -2.69 0.31 -5.62
CA LEU A 72 -1.67 1.34 -5.45
C LEU A 72 -1.17 1.46 -4.00
N ALA A 73 -2.06 1.27 -3.01
CA ALA A 73 -1.68 1.31 -1.59
C ALA A 73 -0.81 0.11 -1.17
N LEU A 74 -0.82 -0.99 -1.93
CA LEU A 74 0.07 -2.13 -1.70
C LEU A 74 1.43 -1.95 -2.39
N ARG A 75 1.48 -1.15 -3.47
CA ARG A 75 2.67 -0.99 -4.32
C ARG A 75 3.50 0.24 -4.00
N THR A 76 2.91 1.18 -3.27
CA THR A 76 3.49 2.49 -2.98
C THR A 76 3.64 2.64 -1.48
N ASP A 77 4.87 2.57 -1.01
CA ASP A 77 5.25 3.14 0.28
C ASP A 77 5.09 4.65 0.18
N ILE A 78 4.53 5.33 1.17
CA ILE A 78 4.51 6.79 1.17
C ILE A 78 5.76 7.34 1.85
N ASP A 79 6.31 8.43 1.30
CA ASP A 79 7.43 9.16 1.91
C ASP A 79 7.01 9.75 3.27
N ALA A 80 8.00 10.13 4.07
CA ALA A 80 7.86 10.60 5.45
C ALA A 80 6.67 11.55 5.70
N ALA A 81 6.17 11.49 6.94
CA ALA A 81 5.03 12.26 7.43
C ALA A 81 5.03 13.72 6.94
N LEU A 82 3.84 14.22 6.61
CA LEU A 82 3.64 15.59 6.18
C LEU A 82 4.33 16.56 7.16
N THR A 83 5.21 17.40 6.63
CA THR A 83 5.77 18.55 7.36
C THR A 83 5.01 19.83 7.01
N ASP A 84 5.18 20.88 7.81
CA ASP A 84 4.54 22.18 7.57
C ASP A 84 4.90 22.79 6.22
N GLU A 85 6.09 22.48 5.68
CA GLU A 85 6.60 22.91 4.38
C GLU A 85 6.05 22.08 3.20
N SER A 86 5.23 21.05 3.46
CA SER A 86 4.68 20.21 2.40
C SER A 86 3.75 21.00 1.49
N THR A 87 3.94 20.85 0.19
CA THR A 87 3.09 21.49 -0.82
C THR A 87 1.64 21.03 -0.72
N ALA A 88 0.68 21.86 -1.15
CA ALA A 88 -0.74 21.48 -1.17
C ALA A 88 -1.01 20.21 -1.99
N ASP A 89 -0.29 20.04 -3.11
CA ASP A 89 -0.37 18.81 -3.92
C ASP A 89 0.08 17.58 -3.12
N HIS A 90 1.18 17.69 -2.36
CA HIS A 90 1.70 16.59 -1.54
C HIS A 90 0.73 16.22 -0.42
N LYS A 91 0.11 17.21 0.23
CA LYS A 91 -0.92 16.98 1.25
C LYS A 91 -2.14 16.23 0.70
N ARG A 92 -2.65 16.65 -0.47
CA ARG A 92 -3.76 15.97 -1.17
C ARG A 92 -3.41 14.53 -1.54
N ASP A 93 -2.20 14.32 -2.04
CA ASP A 93 -1.72 12.98 -2.41
C ASP A 93 -1.60 12.08 -1.16
N PHE A 94 -1.10 12.61 -0.03
CA PHE A 94 -1.06 11.87 1.23
C PHE A 94 -2.45 11.47 1.75
N GLU A 95 -3.41 12.39 1.75
CA GLU A 95 -4.80 12.10 2.16
C GLU A 95 -5.44 11.00 1.31
N LYS A 96 -5.27 11.09 0.00
CA LYS A 96 -5.82 10.11 -0.94
C LYS A 96 -5.17 8.74 -0.80
N TRP A 97 -3.86 8.67 -0.55
CA TRP A 97 -3.19 7.41 -0.24
C TRP A 97 -3.69 6.84 1.08
N GLY A 98 -3.87 7.68 2.12
CA GLY A 98 -4.42 7.26 3.41
C GLY A 98 -5.83 6.66 3.26
N HIS A 99 -6.65 7.24 2.38
CA HIS A 99 -7.95 6.69 2.02
C HIS A 99 -7.85 5.31 1.37
N PHE A 100 -7.00 5.14 0.35
CA PHE A 100 -6.80 3.85 -0.31
C PHE A 100 -6.23 2.79 0.65
N ASN A 101 -5.25 3.16 1.47
CA ASN A 101 -4.67 2.30 2.49
C ASN A 101 -5.75 1.79 3.47
N ARG A 102 -6.62 2.69 3.97
CA ARG A 102 -7.73 2.32 4.83
C ARG A 102 -8.72 1.37 4.15
N MET A 103 -9.09 1.64 2.89
CA MET A 103 -10.02 0.78 2.15
C MET A 103 -9.43 -0.61 1.91
N CYS A 104 -8.17 -0.70 1.48
CA CYS A 104 -7.46 -1.97 1.33
C CYS A 104 -7.50 -2.82 2.61
N LEU A 105 -7.20 -2.19 3.75
CA LEU A 105 -7.26 -2.88 5.05
C LEU A 105 -8.65 -3.42 5.35
N MET A 106 -9.71 -2.64 5.15
CA MET A 106 -11.09 -3.10 5.41
C MET A 106 -11.47 -4.29 4.52
N ILE A 107 -11.10 -4.25 3.24
CA ILE A 107 -11.38 -5.32 2.28
C ILE A 107 -10.61 -6.60 2.65
N MET A 108 -9.31 -6.49 2.93
CA MET A 108 -8.48 -7.64 3.29
C MET A 108 -8.90 -8.24 4.64
N LYS A 109 -9.07 -7.42 5.69
CA LYS A 109 -9.46 -7.89 7.03
C LYS A 109 -10.80 -8.64 7.02
N ARG A 110 -11.71 -8.31 6.12
CA ARG A 110 -12.97 -9.05 5.98
C ARG A 110 -12.77 -10.52 5.64
N GLY A 111 -11.80 -10.82 4.79
CA GLY A 111 -11.48 -12.19 4.38
C GLY A 111 -10.52 -12.90 5.33
N VAL A 112 -10.05 -12.26 6.40
CA VAL A 112 -9.02 -12.83 7.30
C VAL A 112 -9.63 -13.03 8.69
N PRO A 113 -9.80 -14.28 9.15
CA PRO A 113 -10.23 -14.54 10.52
C PRO A 113 -9.23 -13.98 11.55
N GLU A 114 -9.73 -13.60 12.73
CA GLU A 114 -8.91 -13.02 13.80
C GLU A 114 -7.72 -13.91 14.23
N SER A 115 -7.89 -15.24 14.14
CA SER A 115 -6.85 -16.22 14.43
C SER A 115 -5.63 -16.10 13.50
N PHE A 116 -5.83 -15.61 12.28
CA PHE A 116 -4.77 -15.36 11.31
C PHE A 116 -4.27 -13.91 11.36
N SER A 117 -5.14 -12.95 11.72
CA SER A 117 -4.74 -11.55 11.85
C SER A 117 -3.82 -11.31 13.05
N GLY A 118 -3.89 -12.12 14.11
CA GLY A 118 -3.10 -11.89 15.33
C GLY A 118 -3.40 -10.55 15.99
N SER A 119 -2.52 -10.10 16.89
CA SER A 119 -2.56 -8.78 17.53
C SER A 119 -2.03 -7.68 16.59
N VAL A 120 -2.57 -7.62 15.37
CA VAL A 120 -2.25 -6.53 14.44
C VAL A 120 -2.66 -5.22 15.10
N SER A 121 -1.66 -4.38 15.43
CA SER A 121 -1.88 -3.00 15.86
C SER A 121 -2.72 -2.28 14.81
N ASP A 122 -3.62 -1.40 15.25
CA ASP A 122 -4.41 -0.54 14.35
C ASP A 122 -3.54 0.40 13.49
N GLU A 123 -2.24 0.45 13.75
CA GLU A 123 -1.26 1.33 13.11
C GLU A 123 -0.57 0.72 11.87
N VAL A 124 -0.83 -0.54 11.49
CA VAL A 124 -0.17 -1.12 10.31
C VAL A 124 -0.78 -0.63 9.00
N THR A 125 0.06 -0.42 8.00
CA THR A 125 -0.37 -0.14 6.62
C THR A 125 -0.98 -1.39 5.95
N ALA A 126 -1.76 -1.19 4.90
CA ALA A 126 -2.32 -2.26 4.07
C ALA A 126 -1.24 -3.18 3.52
N LYS A 127 -0.13 -2.59 3.04
CA LYS A 127 1.03 -3.32 2.55
C LYS A 127 1.64 -4.19 3.63
N GLU A 128 1.94 -3.64 4.81
CA GLU A 128 2.49 -4.39 5.93
C GLU A 128 1.55 -5.51 6.39
N PHE A 129 0.24 -5.25 6.46
CA PHE A 129 -0.75 -6.28 6.78
C PHE A 129 -0.71 -7.42 5.77
N PHE A 130 -0.71 -7.11 4.47
CA PHE A 130 -0.65 -8.11 3.40
C PHE A 130 0.63 -8.96 3.48
N GLU A 131 1.78 -8.32 3.71
CA GLU A 131 3.06 -9.02 3.90
C GLU A 131 3.09 -9.89 5.16
N GLN A 132 2.45 -9.46 6.26
CA GLN A 132 2.35 -10.26 7.48
C GLN A 132 1.56 -11.55 7.26
N ILE A 133 0.46 -11.47 6.51
CA ILE A 133 -0.29 -12.66 6.11
C ILE A 133 0.59 -13.53 5.21
N ASP A 134 1.22 -12.97 4.17
CA ASP A 134 2.11 -13.71 3.27
C ASP A 134 3.21 -14.48 4.02
N LYS A 135 3.89 -13.80 4.96
CA LYS A 135 4.93 -14.41 5.81
C LYS A 135 4.41 -15.54 6.70
N ARG A 136 3.13 -15.52 7.13
CA ARG A 136 2.54 -16.62 7.90
C ARG A 136 2.37 -17.86 7.05
N PHE A 137 2.06 -17.73 5.77
CA PHE A 137 1.83 -18.88 4.91
C PHE A 137 3.11 -19.41 4.25
N VAL A 138 4.07 -18.53 3.93
CA VAL A 138 5.41 -18.93 3.45
C VAL A 138 6.20 -19.76 4.48
N LYS A 139 5.91 -19.60 5.78
CA LYS A 139 6.56 -20.37 6.87
C LYS A 139 5.93 -21.75 7.13
N ASN A 140 4.78 -22.05 6.52
CA ASN A 140 4.03 -23.29 6.79
C ASN A 140 4.07 -24.30 5.62
N ASP A 141 4.81 -24.00 4.56
CA ASP A 141 5.17 -24.93 3.47
C ASP A 141 6.59 -25.49 3.71
#